data_AF-A0A945FNB8-F1
#
_entry.id   AF-A0A945FNB8-F1
#
_cell.length_a   1.000
_cell.length_b   1.000
_cell.length_c   1.000
_cell.angle_alpha   90.00
_cell.angle_beta   90.00
_cell.angle_gamma   90.00
#
_symmetry.space_group_name_H-M   'P 1'
#
loop_
_entity.id
_entity.type
_entity.pdbx_description
1 polymer ?
#
loop_
_entity_poly.entity_id
_entity_poly.type
_entity_poly.pdbx_seq_one_letter_code
_entity_poly.pdbx_strand_id
1 'polypeptide(L)'
;MKTSYFFNYGRRFILFFVFLLLLTILLCYRVDPFSIYGRVYTKDGHEVNSPGFTSQLHMGKSAAIKRYKPNIIIMGSSRAAFGLSASSSEKYFPQQNVYNMAFPGASAYESLRYFQHAIASSDIKQAFISLDFFQYHGGRALPSSFREERLAVDINNQSTNDPVNDYLSTLLSADAVFYSFKVATGLCDWKSIYLTNGFKYQDLTGAWAKQFISSEQRYIDDTYTIPDYTFNNKNDSGTTFDYFRKMVQLAHQHHIDLHFFISPSHARQWEVIAQLGLWQKWEYWK
;
A
#
# COMPACT_ATOMS: atom_id res chain seq x y z
N MET A 1 56.97 5.80 -21.72
CA MET A 1 55.93 5.38 -22.68
C MET A 1 54.91 4.33 -22.15
N LYS A 2 54.96 3.90 -20.88
CA LYS A 2 54.02 2.90 -20.31
C LYS A 2 52.81 3.48 -19.55
N THR A 3 52.85 4.74 -19.14
CA THR A 3 51.79 5.39 -18.36
C THR A 3 50.50 5.62 -19.17
N SER A 4 50.62 5.91 -20.47
CA SER A 4 49.48 6.19 -21.37
C SER A 4 48.52 5.00 -21.54
N TYR A 5 49.02 3.76 -21.51
CA TYR A 5 48.16 2.58 -21.67
C TYR A 5 47.26 2.35 -20.45
N PHE A 6 47.78 2.51 -19.23
CA PHE A 6 47.00 2.37 -17.99
C PHE A 6 45.88 3.40 -17.89
N PHE A 7 46.15 4.67 -18.25
CA PHE A 7 45.12 5.71 -18.34
C PHE A 7 44.04 5.39 -19.39
N ASN A 8 44.40 4.78 -20.51
CA ASN A 8 43.44 4.35 -21.53
C ASN A 8 42.55 3.19 -21.07
N TYR A 9 43.09 2.22 -20.32
CA TYR A 9 42.28 1.14 -19.72
C TYR A 9 41.33 1.68 -18.65
N GLY A 10 41.81 2.54 -17.74
CA GLY A 10 40.96 3.19 -16.74
C GLY A 10 39.83 3.99 -17.38
N ARG A 11 40.12 4.78 -18.42
CA ARG A 11 39.10 5.53 -19.17
C ARG A 11 38.08 4.60 -19.83
N ARG A 12 38.52 3.51 -20.48
CA ARG A 12 37.61 2.53 -21.11
C ARG A 12 36.73 1.84 -20.08
N PHE A 13 37.29 1.47 -18.93
CA PHE A 13 36.55 0.87 -17.83
C PHE A 13 35.48 1.81 -17.29
N ILE A 14 35.82 3.07 -17.03
CA ILE A 14 34.86 4.09 -16.56
C ILE A 14 33.75 4.30 -17.60
N LEU A 15 34.10 4.44 -18.89
CA LEU A 15 33.10 4.61 -19.95
C LEU A 15 32.16 3.41 -20.05
N PHE A 16 32.69 2.19 -19.96
CA PHE A 16 31.88 0.97 -19.96
C PHE A 16 30.97 0.88 -18.74
N PHE A 17 31.48 1.20 -17.54
CA PHE A 17 30.68 1.21 -16.32
C PHE A 17 29.55 2.25 -16.39
N VAL A 18 29.85 3.48 -16.84
CA VAL A 18 28.84 4.52 -17.04
C VAL A 18 27.81 4.09 -18.09
N PHE A 19 28.24 3.47 -19.19
CA PHE A 19 27.33 2.93 -20.19
C PHE A 19 26.38 1.87 -19.62
N LEU A 20 26.89 0.90 -18.83
CA LEU A 20 26.06 -0.10 -18.16
C LEU A 20 25.09 0.50 -17.14
N LEU A 21 25.52 1.54 -16.42
CA LEU A 21 24.69 2.26 -15.46
C LEU A 21 23.55 2.99 -16.18
N LEU A 22 23.85 3.70 -17.27
CA LEU A 22 22.83 4.36 -18.10
C LEU A 22 21.87 3.36 -18.73
N LEU A 23 22.35 2.21 -19.19
CA LEU A 23 21.50 1.13 -19.72
C LEU A 23 20.57 0.58 -18.64
N THR A 24 21.08 0.42 -17.42
CA THR A 24 20.29 -0.02 -16.26
C THR A 24 19.19 0.98 -15.91
N ILE A 25 19.53 2.27 -15.83
CA ILE A 25 18.55 3.34 -15.60
C ILE A 25 17.49 3.32 -16.70
N LEU A 26 17.90 3.24 -17.97
CA LEU A 26 16.98 3.23 -19.10
C LEU A 26 16.04 2.03 -19.04
N LEU A 27 16.55 0.84 -18.73
CA LEU A 27 15.74 -0.37 -18.57
C LEU A 27 14.70 -0.18 -17.45
N CYS A 28 15.14 0.22 -16.26
CA CYS A 28 14.24 0.39 -15.11
C CYS A 28 13.19 1.47 -15.34
N TYR A 29 13.57 2.59 -15.97
CA TYR A 29 12.64 3.66 -16.33
C TYR A 29 11.64 3.24 -17.41
N ARG A 30 12.10 2.50 -18.44
CA ARG A 30 11.24 2.06 -19.55
C ARG A 30 10.25 0.99 -19.11
N VAL A 31 10.71 0.02 -18.32
CA VAL A 31 9.86 -1.05 -17.79
C VAL A 31 8.98 -0.53 -16.67
N ASP A 32 9.47 0.38 -15.82
CA ASP A 32 8.71 0.89 -14.68
C ASP A 32 8.10 -0.26 -13.84
N PRO A 33 8.95 -1.13 -13.27
CA PRO A 33 8.53 -2.39 -12.65
C PRO A 33 7.56 -2.22 -11.47
N PHE A 34 7.51 -1.01 -10.90
CA PHE A 34 6.69 -0.67 -9.74
C PHE A 34 5.60 0.36 -10.08
N SER A 35 5.39 0.67 -11.37
CA SER A 35 4.45 1.70 -11.84
C SER A 35 4.63 3.05 -11.12
N ILE A 36 5.87 3.50 -10.93
CA ILE A 36 6.23 4.80 -10.32
C ILE A 36 6.29 5.92 -11.37
N TYR A 37 6.53 5.58 -12.64
CA TYR A 37 6.60 6.53 -13.75
C TYR A 37 5.29 6.63 -14.54
N GLY A 38 4.25 5.92 -14.11
CA GLY A 38 2.92 5.96 -14.73
C GLY A 38 2.78 5.06 -15.95
N ARG A 39 3.67 4.06 -16.12
CA ARG A 39 3.46 3.03 -17.14
C ARG A 39 2.28 2.15 -16.74
N VAL A 40 1.40 1.96 -17.71
CA VAL A 40 0.22 1.10 -17.62
C VAL A 40 0.45 -0.12 -18.49
N TYR A 41 -0.01 -1.26 -18.00
CA TYR A 41 -0.01 -2.53 -18.68
C TYR A 41 -1.46 -2.93 -19.00
N THR A 42 -1.63 -3.86 -19.93
CA THR A 42 -2.96 -4.38 -20.26
C THR A 42 -3.02 -5.87 -19.90
N LYS A 43 -4.05 -6.26 -19.17
CA LYS A 43 -4.38 -7.67 -18.92
C LYS A 43 -5.88 -7.87 -19.13
N ASP A 44 -6.23 -8.86 -19.95
CA ASP A 44 -7.59 -9.20 -20.39
C ASP A 44 -8.47 -7.96 -20.72
N GLY A 45 -7.88 -6.95 -21.36
CA GLY A 45 -8.58 -5.72 -21.78
C GLY A 45 -8.67 -4.61 -20.71
N HIS A 46 -8.15 -4.82 -19.50
CA HIS A 46 -8.11 -3.82 -18.44
C HIS A 46 -6.72 -3.20 -18.27
N GLU A 47 -6.71 -1.93 -17.90
CA GLU A 47 -5.50 -1.22 -17.47
C GLU A 47 -5.07 -1.65 -16.07
N VAL A 48 -3.83 -2.11 -15.95
CA VAL A 48 -3.24 -2.62 -14.71
C VAL A 48 -1.88 -1.98 -14.44
N ASN A 49 -1.53 -1.91 -13.17
CA ASN A 49 -0.16 -1.62 -12.76
C ASN A 49 0.76 -2.80 -13.11
N SER A 50 2.05 -2.52 -13.16
CA SER A 50 3.10 -3.54 -13.34
C SER A 50 3.00 -4.62 -12.25
N PRO A 51 3.28 -5.90 -12.54
CA PRO A 51 3.25 -6.96 -11.54
C PRO A 51 4.15 -6.72 -10.31
N GLY A 52 5.27 -6.00 -10.49
CA GLY A 52 6.16 -5.65 -9.38
C GLY A 52 5.53 -4.64 -8.41
N PHE A 53 4.49 -3.90 -8.81
CA PHE A 53 3.73 -2.98 -7.94
C PHE A 53 3.23 -3.68 -6.66
N THR A 54 2.79 -4.93 -6.77
CA THR A 54 2.31 -5.71 -5.62
C THR A 54 3.41 -5.94 -4.57
N SER A 55 4.66 -6.13 -4.99
CA SER A 55 5.80 -6.34 -4.08
C SER A 55 6.22 -5.07 -3.36
N GLN A 56 5.88 -3.89 -3.89
CA GLN A 56 6.22 -2.59 -3.32
C GLN A 56 4.96 -1.74 -3.13
N LEU A 57 3.87 -2.36 -2.64
CA LEU A 57 2.52 -1.78 -2.64
C LEU A 57 2.44 -0.41 -1.97
N HIS A 58 3.08 -0.23 -0.80
CA HIS A 58 3.13 1.03 -0.06
C HIS A 58 3.75 2.18 -0.86
N MET A 59 4.85 1.91 -1.58
CA MET A 59 5.54 2.86 -2.46
C MET A 59 4.74 3.10 -3.74
N GLY A 60 4.22 2.03 -4.35
CA GLY A 60 3.41 2.11 -5.55
C GLY A 60 2.16 2.94 -5.33
N LYS A 61 1.40 2.69 -4.26
CA LYS A 61 0.18 3.42 -3.94
C LYS A 61 0.44 4.87 -3.54
N SER A 62 1.51 5.19 -2.80
CA SER A 62 1.84 6.60 -2.49
C SER A 62 2.16 7.39 -3.76
N ALA A 63 2.95 6.83 -4.67
CA ALA A 63 3.22 7.47 -5.95
C ALA A 63 1.98 7.54 -6.84
N ALA A 64 1.14 6.50 -6.84
CA ALA A 64 -0.09 6.45 -7.62
C ALA A 64 -1.10 7.50 -7.18
N ILE A 65 -1.30 7.74 -5.87
CA ILE A 65 -2.22 8.78 -5.38
C ILE A 65 -1.80 10.16 -5.90
N LYS A 66 -0.49 10.49 -5.87
CA LYS A 66 0.03 11.76 -6.39
C LYS A 66 -0.26 11.96 -7.88
N ARG A 67 -0.22 10.88 -8.68
CA ARG A 67 -0.45 10.95 -10.13
C ARG A 67 -1.92 10.84 -10.53
N TYR A 68 -2.65 9.93 -9.89
CA TYR A 68 -4.05 9.64 -10.17
C TYR A 68 -4.97 10.77 -9.72
N LYS A 69 -4.59 11.52 -8.67
CA LYS A 69 -5.35 12.66 -8.12
C LYS A 69 -6.82 12.29 -7.84
N PRO A 70 -7.08 11.28 -6.99
CA PRO A 70 -8.46 10.88 -6.69
C PRO A 70 -9.22 12.01 -5.99
N ASN A 71 -10.52 12.05 -6.20
CA ASN A 71 -11.45 12.83 -5.39
C ASN A 71 -12.27 11.95 -4.44
N ILE A 72 -12.32 10.64 -4.67
CA ILE A 72 -12.90 9.65 -3.76
C ILE A 72 -11.83 8.60 -3.43
N ILE A 73 -11.68 8.29 -2.15
CA ILE A 73 -10.76 7.25 -1.70
C ILE A 73 -11.48 6.17 -0.90
N ILE A 74 -11.02 4.94 -1.07
CA ILE A 74 -11.42 3.79 -0.25
C ILE A 74 -10.20 3.35 0.57
N MET A 75 -10.36 3.30 1.88
CA MET A 75 -9.32 2.97 2.84
C MET A 75 -9.73 1.78 3.70
N GLY A 76 -8.76 1.06 4.23
CA GLY A 76 -9.04 -0.12 5.02
C GLY A 76 -7.94 -1.17 4.99
N SER A 77 -8.29 -2.34 5.48
CA SER A 77 -7.41 -3.50 5.50
C SER A 77 -7.50 -4.33 4.20
N SER A 78 -7.04 -5.59 4.24
CA SER A 78 -7.26 -6.57 3.17
C SER A 78 -8.74 -6.75 2.83
N ARG A 79 -9.66 -6.52 3.79
CA ARG A 79 -11.11 -6.64 3.55
C ARG A 79 -11.61 -5.59 2.57
N ALA A 80 -11.18 -4.34 2.67
CA ALA A 80 -11.47 -3.32 1.65
C ALA A 80 -10.62 -3.49 0.38
N ALA A 81 -9.37 -3.95 0.51
CA ALA A 81 -8.47 -4.10 -0.64
C ALA A 81 -8.94 -5.21 -1.61
N PHE A 82 -9.54 -6.29 -1.07
CA PHE A 82 -9.96 -7.46 -1.84
C PHE A 82 -11.47 -7.67 -1.89
N GLY A 83 -12.23 -7.15 -0.92
CA GLY A 83 -13.68 -7.38 -0.84
C GLY A 83 -14.53 -6.36 -1.61
N LEU A 84 -13.92 -5.30 -2.15
CA LEU A 84 -14.60 -4.29 -2.95
C LEU A 84 -14.14 -4.39 -4.40
N SER A 85 -15.08 -4.46 -5.34
CA SER A 85 -14.78 -4.56 -6.77
C SER A 85 -14.73 -3.20 -7.45
N ALA A 86 -13.85 -3.06 -8.45
CA ALA A 86 -13.81 -1.87 -9.30
C ALA A 86 -15.13 -1.63 -10.04
N SER A 87 -15.80 -2.71 -10.49
CA SER A 87 -17.10 -2.63 -11.16
C SER A 87 -18.20 -2.03 -10.26
N SER A 88 -18.17 -2.30 -8.96
CA SER A 88 -19.10 -1.67 -8.02
C SER A 88 -18.80 -0.17 -7.89
N SER A 89 -17.52 0.20 -7.85
CA SER A 89 -17.11 1.59 -7.81
C SER A 89 -17.55 2.36 -9.05
N GLU A 90 -17.36 1.81 -10.24
CA GLU A 90 -17.78 2.42 -11.51
C GLU A 90 -19.30 2.59 -11.59
N LYS A 91 -20.06 1.64 -11.02
CA LYS A 91 -21.52 1.68 -10.96
C LYS A 91 -22.05 2.76 -10.01
N TYR A 92 -21.49 2.87 -8.81
CA TYR A 92 -22.02 3.77 -7.77
C TYR A 92 -21.41 5.17 -7.81
N PHE A 93 -20.22 5.33 -8.40
CA PHE A 93 -19.53 6.61 -8.55
C PHE A 93 -19.17 6.87 -10.02
N PRO A 94 -20.16 6.95 -10.93
CA PRO A 94 -19.89 7.20 -12.33
C PRO A 94 -19.17 8.54 -12.49
N GLN A 95 -18.15 8.57 -13.35
CA GLN A 95 -17.35 9.77 -13.67
C GLN A 95 -16.56 10.36 -12.48
N GLN A 96 -16.43 9.62 -11.37
CA GLN A 96 -15.58 10.02 -10.25
C GLN A 96 -14.23 9.32 -10.32
N ASN A 97 -13.19 10.00 -9.84
CA ASN A 97 -11.85 9.43 -9.73
C ASN A 97 -11.75 8.71 -8.39
N VAL A 98 -12.24 7.48 -8.36
CA VAL A 98 -12.19 6.61 -7.17
C VAL A 98 -10.88 5.84 -7.15
N TYR A 99 -10.15 5.92 -6.03
CA TYR A 99 -8.94 5.13 -5.84
C TYR A 99 -9.04 4.26 -4.58
N ASN A 100 -8.87 2.94 -4.74
CA ASN A 100 -8.78 2.03 -3.61
C ASN A 100 -7.35 2.01 -3.05
N MET A 101 -7.16 2.68 -1.93
CA MET A 101 -5.88 2.78 -1.21
C MET A 101 -5.83 1.92 0.05
N ALA A 102 -6.72 0.94 0.21
CA ALA A 102 -6.63 -0.03 1.29
C ALA A 102 -5.34 -0.86 1.21
N PHE A 103 -4.79 -1.22 2.37
CA PHE A 103 -3.58 -2.04 2.48
C PHE A 103 -3.88 -3.33 3.25
N PRO A 104 -3.44 -4.51 2.77
CA PRO A 104 -3.56 -5.75 3.53
C PRO A 104 -2.93 -5.64 4.91
N GLY A 105 -3.71 -5.93 5.95
CA GLY A 105 -3.24 -5.90 7.34
C GLY A 105 -3.01 -4.50 7.95
N ALA A 106 -3.41 -3.43 7.26
CA ALA A 106 -3.20 -2.04 7.65
C ALA A 106 -3.54 -1.76 9.12
N SER A 107 -2.65 -1.08 9.83
CA SER A 107 -2.96 -0.53 11.16
C SER A 107 -3.84 0.74 11.08
N ALA A 108 -4.44 1.14 12.21
CA ALA A 108 -5.11 2.43 12.35
C ALA A 108 -4.13 3.60 12.11
N TYR A 109 -2.86 3.41 12.51
CA TYR A 109 -1.79 4.37 12.24
C TYR A 109 -1.52 4.55 10.75
N GLU A 110 -1.29 3.45 10.01
CA GLU A 110 -1.11 3.51 8.55
C GLU A 110 -2.31 4.16 7.87
N SER A 111 -3.53 3.83 8.31
CA SER A 111 -4.75 4.43 7.77
C SER A 111 -4.76 5.95 7.92
N LEU A 112 -4.39 6.47 9.10
CA LEU A 112 -4.22 7.92 9.30
C LEU A 112 -3.14 8.50 8.38
N ARG A 113 -1.95 7.89 8.35
CA ARG A 113 -0.81 8.43 7.60
C ARG A 113 -1.07 8.50 6.10
N TYR A 114 -1.69 7.46 5.56
CA TYR A 114 -2.09 7.46 4.17
C TYR A 114 -3.27 8.41 3.89
N PHE A 115 -4.19 8.61 4.84
CA PHE A 115 -5.23 9.63 4.69
C PHE A 115 -4.64 11.04 4.61
N GLN A 116 -3.72 11.39 5.51
CA GLN A 116 -2.96 12.67 5.47
C GLN A 116 -2.23 12.82 4.13
N HIS A 117 -1.57 11.77 3.68
CA HIS A 117 -0.89 11.76 2.39
C HIS A 117 -1.85 12.01 1.22
N ALA A 118 -3.04 11.40 1.22
CA ALA A 118 -4.05 11.58 0.18
C ALA A 118 -4.58 13.01 0.14
N ILE A 119 -4.93 13.58 1.29
CA ILE A 119 -5.40 14.97 1.43
C ILE A 119 -4.33 15.96 0.96
N ALA A 120 -3.07 15.75 1.34
CA ALA A 120 -1.98 16.62 0.90
C ALA A 120 -1.66 16.46 -0.60
N SER A 121 -2.00 15.33 -1.20
CA SER A 121 -1.66 15.02 -2.60
C SER A 121 -2.78 15.34 -3.57
N SER A 122 -4.05 15.39 -3.14
CA SER A 122 -5.22 15.48 -4.00
C SER A 122 -6.38 16.18 -3.29
N ASP A 123 -7.32 16.72 -4.05
CA ASP A 123 -8.53 17.35 -3.53
C ASP A 123 -9.60 16.30 -3.20
N ILE A 124 -9.41 15.60 -2.07
CA ILE A 124 -10.32 14.55 -1.61
C ILE A 124 -11.66 15.19 -1.20
N LYS A 125 -12.76 14.67 -1.75
CA LYS A 125 -14.13 15.08 -1.43
C LYS A 125 -14.87 14.06 -0.61
N GLN A 126 -14.58 12.77 -0.81
CA GLN A 126 -15.25 11.68 -0.10
C GLN A 126 -14.26 10.58 0.27
N ALA A 127 -14.43 10.00 1.45
CA ALA A 127 -13.61 8.89 1.91
C ALA A 127 -14.48 7.79 2.54
N PHE A 128 -14.31 6.56 2.05
CA PHE A 128 -14.93 5.36 2.60
C PHE A 128 -13.88 4.56 3.37
N ILE A 129 -14.08 4.40 4.67
CA ILE A 129 -13.10 3.76 5.55
C ILE A 129 -13.72 2.50 6.14
N SER A 130 -13.17 1.35 5.75
CA SER A 130 -13.50 0.08 6.39
C SER A 130 -12.79 -0.02 7.75
N LEU A 131 -13.54 -0.29 8.80
CA LEU A 131 -13.05 -0.42 10.16
C LEU A 131 -12.96 -1.89 10.57
N ASP A 132 -11.78 -2.29 11.04
CA ASP A 132 -11.51 -3.65 11.47
C ASP A 132 -10.86 -3.68 12.85
N PHE A 133 -11.40 -4.51 13.75
CA PHE A 133 -10.93 -4.62 15.15
C PHE A 133 -9.42 -4.81 15.28
N PHE A 134 -8.80 -5.61 14.41
CA PHE A 134 -7.35 -5.86 14.48
C PHE A 134 -6.49 -4.64 14.10
N GLN A 135 -7.04 -3.63 13.40
CA GLN A 135 -6.29 -2.43 13.03
C GLN A 135 -6.00 -1.56 14.25
N TYR A 136 -6.83 -1.71 15.28
CA TYR A 136 -6.73 -1.02 16.56
C TYR A 136 -5.85 -1.76 17.56
N HIS A 137 -5.19 -2.84 17.14
CA HIS A 137 -4.15 -3.49 17.91
C HIS A 137 -2.85 -2.65 17.88
N GLY A 138 -2.62 -1.84 18.91
CA GLY A 138 -1.48 -0.91 19.01
C GLY A 138 -0.13 -1.56 19.33
N GLY A 139 -0.12 -2.85 19.70
CA GLY A 139 1.10 -3.64 19.90
C GLY A 139 1.77 -4.11 18.59
N ARG A 140 1.03 -4.19 17.48
CA ARG A 140 1.55 -4.69 16.20
C ARG A 140 2.58 -3.73 15.62
N ALA A 141 3.70 -4.29 15.15
CA ALA A 141 4.67 -3.53 14.39
C ALA A 141 4.10 -3.14 13.01
N LEU A 142 4.55 -1.99 12.51
CA LEU A 142 4.24 -1.57 11.13
C LEU A 142 4.92 -2.53 10.15
N PRO A 143 4.31 -2.77 8.97
CA PRO A 143 4.93 -3.61 7.95
C PRO A 143 6.25 -3.01 7.47
N SER A 144 7.23 -3.86 7.15
CA SER A 144 8.57 -3.41 6.72
C SER A 144 8.55 -2.59 5.42
N SER A 145 7.49 -2.69 4.62
CA SER A 145 7.27 -1.91 3.40
C SER A 145 6.76 -0.48 3.66
N PHE A 146 6.23 -0.20 4.85
CA PHE A 146 5.81 1.15 5.25
C PHE A 146 7.04 2.03 5.53
N ARG A 147 7.00 3.25 5.00
CA ARG A 147 8.06 4.26 5.13
C ARG A 147 7.41 5.63 5.18
N GLU A 148 7.72 6.38 6.23
CA GLU A 148 7.16 7.70 6.50
C GLU A 148 7.62 8.74 5.50
N GLU A 149 8.86 8.61 5.08
CA GLU A 149 9.59 9.54 4.22
C GLU A 149 9.00 9.59 2.80
N ARG A 150 8.13 8.63 2.46
CA ARG A 150 7.43 8.56 1.16
C ARG A 150 6.20 9.42 1.10
N LEU A 151 5.63 9.74 2.26
CA LEU A 151 4.38 10.44 2.37
C LEU A 151 4.61 11.93 2.16
N ALA A 152 3.60 12.61 1.63
CA ALA A 152 3.67 14.04 1.29
C ALA A 152 3.75 14.95 2.52
N VAL A 153 3.37 14.44 3.68
CA VAL A 153 3.37 15.17 4.94
C VAL A 153 3.81 14.27 6.10
N ASP A 154 4.38 14.90 7.11
CA ASP A 154 4.68 14.26 8.38
C ASP A 154 3.40 14.01 9.22
N ILE A 155 3.57 13.47 10.43
CA ILE A 155 2.45 13.19 11.34
C ILE A 155 1.65 14.44 11.73
N ASN A 156 2.26 15.63 11.64
CA ASN A 156 1.67 16.91 12.01
C ASN A 156 1.10 17.68 10.79
N ASN A 157 1.00 17.01 9.63
CA ASN A 157 0.58 17.58 8.35
C ASN A 157 1.52 18.65 7.77
N GLN A 158 2.79 18.67 8.20
CA GLN A 158 3.79 19.54 7.58
C GLN A 158 4.35 18.87 6.33
N SER A 159 4.50 19.64 5.25
CA SER A 159 5.06 19.13 4.00
C SER A 159 6.44 18.57 4.24
N THR A 160 6.66 17.35 3.78
CA THR A 160 7.99 16.77 3.67
C THR A 160 8.58 17.22 2.33
N ASN A 161 9.82 17.71 2.32
CA ASN A 161 10.51 18.03 1.06
C ASN A 161 10.76 16.72 0.27
N ASP A 162 10.61 16.80 -1.05
CA ASP A 162 10.43 15.70 -2.03
C ASP A 162 11.17 14.35 -1.78
N PRO A 163 10.55 13.21 -2.18
CA PRO A 163 11.05 11.85 -1.99
C PRO A 163 12.12 11.47 -3.02
N VAL A 164 13.17 12.29 -3.16
CA VAL A 164 14.27 12.08 -4.12
C VAL A 164 14.92 10.70 -3.98
N ASN A 165 14.81 10.07 -2.81
CA ASN A 165 15.38 8.75 -2.54
C ASN A 165 14.66 7.59 -3.26
N ASP A 166 13.33 7.65 -3.44
CA ASP A 166 12.59 6.54 -4.05
C ASP A 166 12.72 6.51 -5.58
N TYR A 167 12.84 7.67 -6.23
CA TYR A 167 13.08 7.70 -7.67
C TYR A 167 14.45 7.11 -8.02
N LEU A 168 15.50 7.44 -7.26
CA LEU A 168 16.81 6.84 -7.46
C LEU A 168 16.81 5.33 -7.16
N SER A 169 16.17 4.91 -6.06
CA SER A 169 16.10 3.49 -5.72
C SER A 169 15.33 2.67 -6.75
N THR A 170 14.31 3.23 -7.39
CA THR A 170 13.55 2.56 -8.47
C THR A 170 14.29 2.51 -9.82
N LEU A 171 15.43 3.19 -9.96
CA LEU A 171 16.26 3.16 -11.18
C LEU A 171 17.57 2.40 -11.02
N LEU A 172 18.11 2.36 -9.80
CA LEU A 172 19.48 1.90 -9.54
C LEU A 172 19.58 0.78 -8.49
N SER A 173 18.47 0.33 -7.89
CA SER A 173 18.52 -0.80 -6.95
C SER A 173 18.54 -2.15 -7.64
N ALA A 174 19.09 -3.16 -6.95
CA ALA A 174 19.03 -4.55 -7.38
C ALA A 174 17.58 -5.04 -7.57
N ASP A 175 16.66 -4.61 -6.69
CA ASP A 175 15.23 -4.91 -6.82
C ASP A 175 14.64 -4.32 -8.10
N ALA A 176 14.94 -3.05 -8.41
CA ALA A 176 14.47 -2.42 -9.65
C ALA A 176 14.94 -3.18 -10.89
N VAL A 177 16.21 -3.57 -10.94
CA VAL A 177 16.76 -4.37 -12.05
C VAL A 177 16.09 -5.75 -12.13
N PHE A 178 15.99 -6.44 -10.99
CA PHE A 178 15.41 -7.78 -10.90
C PHE A 178 13.95 -7.79 -11.36
N TYR A 179 13.12 -6.89 -10.85
CA TYR A 179 11.72 -6.80 -11.27
C TYR A 179 11.59 -6.29 -12.71
N SER A 180 12.43 -5.35 -13.16
CA SER A 180 12.42 -4.91 -14.57
C SER A 180 12.72 -6.06 -15.52
N PHE A 181 13.70 -6.89 -15.19
CA PHE A 181 14.01 -8.09 -15.95
C PHE A 181 12.85 -9.07 -15.96
N LYS A 182 12.25 -9.37 -14.78
CA LYS A 182 11.10 -10.30 -14.70
C LYS A 182 9.90 -9.81 -15.50
N VAL A 183 9.58 -8.52 -15.44
CA VAL A 183 8.46 -7.94 -16.20
C VAL A 183 8.76 -8.00 -17.70
N ALA A 184 9.96 -7.60 -18.12
CA ALA A 184 10.35 -7.61 -19.54
C ALA A 184 10.42 -9.02 -20.16
N THR A 185 10.71 -10.03 -19.36
CA THR A 185 10.82 -11.45 -19.79
C THR A 185 9.55 -12.26 -19.57
N GLY A 186 8.50 -11.69 -18.97
CA GLY A 186 7.27 -12.40 -18.66
C GLY A 186 7.37 -13.40 -17.51
N LEU A 187 8.43 -13.35 -16.69
CA LEU A 187 8.64 -14.23 -15.53
C LEU A 187 7.90 -13.78 -14.26
N CYS A 188 7.08 -12.72 -14.35
CA CYS A 188 6.28 -12.22 -13.25
C CYS A 188 4.99 -13.00 -13.02
N ASP A 189 4.53 -13.01 -11.76
CA ASP A 189 3.20 -13.49 -11.44
C ASP A 189 2.14 -12.42 -11.76
N TRP A 190 1.35 -12.68 -12.79
CA TRP A 190 0.25 -11.80 -13.21
C TRP A 190 -1.06 -12.11 -12.48
N LYS A 191 -1.13 -13.11 -11.60
CA LYS A 191 -2.37 -13.50 -10.90
C LYS A 191 -2.77 -12.52 -9.80
N SER A 192 -1.80 -11.83 -9.21
CA SER A 192 -2.02 -10.96 -8.06
C SER A 192 -1.60 -9.52 -8.37
N ILE A 193 -2.27 -8.88 -9.32
CA ILE A 193 -1.97 -7.50 -9.74
C ILE A 193 -3.08 -6.53 -9.31
N TYR A 194 -2.83 -5.23 -9.48
CA TYR A 194 -3.77 -4.16 -9.16
C TYR A 194 -4.11 -3.38 -10.41
N LEU A 195 -5.38 -3.00 -10.55
CA LEU A 195 -5.86 -2.02 -11.53
C LEU A 195 -5.18 -0.65 -11.28
N THR A 196 -5.15 0.20 -12.29
CA THR A 196 -4.55 1.55 -12.20
C THR A 196 -5.24 2.44 -11.16
N ASN A 197 -6.50 2.16 -10.82
CA ASN A 197 -7.28 2.81 -9.75
C ASN A 197 -7.11 2.15 -8.37
N GLY A 198 -6.12 1.26 -8.20
CA GLY A 198 -5.73 0.69 -6.90
C GLY A 198 -6.59 -0.50 -6.42
N PHE A 199 -7.65 -0.85 -7.15
CA PHE A 199 -8.44 -2.06 -6.89
C PHE A 199 -7.68 -3.33 -7.29
N LYS A 200 -8.00 -4.46 -6.68
CA LYS A 200 -7.41 -5.74 -7.06
C LYS A 200 -7.94 -6.19 -8.42
N TYR A 201 -7.04 -6.58 -9.32
CA TYR A 201 -7.42 -7.22 -10.58
C TYR A 201 -7.73 -8.69 -10.28
N GLN A 202 -9.02 -9.04 -10.27
CA GLN A 202 -9.58 -10.37 -10.04
C GLN A 202 -9.70 -10.83 -8.57
N ASP A 203 -10.86 -11.41 -8.25
CA ASP A 203 -11.20 -11.99 -6.95
C ASP A 203 -10.58 -13.38 -6.76
N LEU A 204 -10.33 -13.74 -5.49
CA LEU A 204 -9.88 -15.05 -5.07
C LEU A 204 -10.91 -16.12 -5.49
N THR A 205 -10.48 -17.11 -6.29
CA THR A 205 -11.31 -18.27 -6.63
C THR A 205 -10.84 -19.52 -5.86
N GLY A 206 -11.73 -20.08 -5.03
CA GLY A 206 -11.67 -21.48 -4.57
C GLY A 206 -10.88 -21.75 -3.28
N ALA A 207 -10.92 -23.01 -2.83
CA ALA A 207 -10.27 -23.53 -1.60
C ALA A 207 -10.67 -22.82 -0.29
N TRP A 208 -11.93 -22.36 -0.20
CA TRP A 208 -12.46 -21.58 0.92
C TRP A 208 -12.19 -22.20 2.29
N ALA A 209 -12.40 -23.51 2.47
CA ALA A 209 -12.17 -24.18 3.75
C ALA A 209 -10.72 -24.05 4.23
N LYS A 210 -9.73 -24.29 3.36
CA LYS A 210 -8.31 -24.15 3.70
C LYS A 210 -7.95 -22.68 3.97
N GLN A 211 -8.51 -21.76 3.19
CA GLN A 211 -8.29 -20.33 3.39
C GLN A 211 -8.85 -19.86 4.74
N PHE A 212 -10.05 -20.30 5.13
CA PHE A 212 -10.64 -19.99 6.43
C PHE A 212 -9.78 -20.50 7.59
N ILE A 213 -9.36 -21.76 7.54
CA ILE A 213 -8.46 -22.33 8.58
C ILE A 213 -7.16 -21.53 8.66
N SER A 214 -6.54 -21.23 7.51
CA SER A 214 -5.29 -20.45 7.49
C SER A 214 -5.48 -19.02 8.00
N SER A 215 -6.66 -18.43 7.77
CA SER A 215 -6.99 -17.10 8.28
C SER A 215 -7.19 -17.11 9.79
N GLU A 216 -7.84 -18.14 10.33
CA GLU A 216 -8.03 -18.30 11.77
C GLU A 216 -6.71 -18.49 12.51
N GLN A 217 -5.85 -19.38 11.99
CA GLN A 217 -4.51 -19.58 12.51
C GLN A 217 -3.75 -18.25 12.56
N ARG A 218 -3.76 -17.47 11.45
CA ARG A 218 -3.14 -16.14 11.45
C ARG A 218 -3.75 -15.17 12.46
N TYR A 219 -5.07 -15.22 12.68
CA TYR A 219 -5.71 -14.36 13.67
C TYR A 219 -5.25 -14.71 15.08
N ILE A 220 -5.13 -16.00 15.39
CA ILE A 220 -4.63 -16.50 16.66
C ILE A 220 -3.13 -16.17 16.79
N ASP A 221 -2.29 -16.71 15.91
CA ASP A 221 -0.84 -16.75 16.07
C ASP A 221 -0.18 -15.37 15.93
N ASP A 222 -0.68 -14.53 15.00
CA ASP A 222 0.04 -13.31 14.59
C ASP A 222 -0.75 -12.01 14.81
N THR A 223 -2.08 -12.09 14.91
CA THR A 223 -2.92 -10.87 14.87
C THR A 223 -3.41 -10.44 16.24
N TYR A 224 -3.82 -11.40 17.08
CA TYR A 224 -4.47 -11.11 18.36
C TYR A 224 -3.63 -11.51 19.59
N THR A 225 -2.70 -12.46 19.48
CA THR A 225 -1.95 -12.97 20.65
C THR A 225 -0.50 -12.52 20.73
N ILE A 226 0.17 -12.27 19.60
CA ILE A 226 1.59 -11.88 19.60
C ILE A 226 1.79 -10.55 18.85
N PRO A 227 2.10 -9.44 19.57
CA PRO A 227 2.01 -9.30 21.03
C PRO A 227 0.55 -9.32 21.51
N ASP A 228 0.33 -9.33 22.84
CA ASP A 228 -1.01 -9.33 23.40
C ASP A 228 -1.83 -8.14 22.92
N TYR A 229 -3.08 -8.40 22.53
CA TYR A 229 -3.97 -7.36 22.02
C TYR A 229 -4.15 -6.21 23.02
N THR A 230 -3.79 -5.01 22.58
CA THR A 230 -3.98 -3.76 23.31
C THR A 230 -4.40 -2.63 22.38
N PHE A 231 -5.17 -1.68 22.91
CA PHE A 231 -5.47 -0.42 22.22
C PHE A 231 -4.36 0.62 22.40
N ASN A 232 -3.41 0.41 23.31
CA ASN A 232 -2.33 1.35 23.56
C ASN A 232 -1.30 1.28 22.43
N ASN A 233 -0.82 2.44 22.00
CA ASN A 233 0.22 2.51 20.98
C ASN A 233 1.55 2.03 21.58
N LYS A 234 2.32 1.24 20.81
CA LYS A 234 3.62 0.73 21.27
C LYS A 234 4.65 1.83 21.54
N ASN A 235 4.59 2.94 20.79
CA ASN A 235 5.62 3.98 20.76
C ASN A 235 5.13 5.33 21.30
N ASP A 236 3.92 5.39 21.87
CA ASP A 236 3.31 6.63 22.36
C ASP A 236 2.37 6.32 23.54
N SER A 237 2.20 7.28 24.44
CA SER A 237 1.21 7.28 25.53
C SER A 237 -0.25 7.25 25.08
N GLY A 238 -0.51 7.48 23.79
CA GLY A 238 -1.84 7.45 23.19
C GLY A 238 -2.41 6.05 22.94
N THR A 239 -3.63 6.05 22.41
CA THR A 239 -4.35 4.85 21.97
C THR A 239 -4.53 4.84 20.45
N THR A 240 -4.82 3.68 19.88
CA THR A 240 -5.13 3.54 18.46
C THR A 240 -6.38 4.31 18.05
N PHE A 241 -7.29 4.59 19.00
CA PHE A 241 -8.45 5.47 18.80
C PHE A 241 -8.06 6.94 18.55
N ASP A 242 -6.88 7.39 18.97
CA ASP A 242 -6.40 8.74 18.68
C ASP A 242 -6.23 8.92 17.17
N TYR A 243 -5.80 7.88 16.44
CA TYR A 243 -5.65 7.93 14.98
C TYR A 243 -7.00 8.05 14.28
N PHE A 244 -8.01 7.32 14.76
CA PHE A 244 -9.39 7.48 14.29
C PHE A 244 -9.92 8.90 14.53
N ARG A 245 -9.74 9.43 15.74
CA ARG A 245 -10.16 10.80 16.07
C ARG A 245 -9.46 11.84 15.18
N LYS A 246 -8.16 11.66 14.90
CA LYS A 246 -7.42 12.52 13.96
C LYS A 246 -7.96 12.44 12.54
N MET A 247 -8.33 11.25 12.04
CA MET A 247 -8.95 11.12 10.72
C MET A 247 -10.29 11.86 10.65
N VAL A 248 -11.14 11.75 11.67
CA VAL A 248 -12.41 12.50 11.73
C VAL A 248 -12.17 14.02 11.76
N GLN A 249 -11.21 14.48 12.56
CA GLN A 249 -10.83 15.89 12.63
C GLN A 249 -10.34 16.43 11.28
N LEU A 250 -9.45 15.68 10.61
CA LEU A 250 -8.93 16.06 9.29
C LEU A 250 -10.04 16.13 8.25
N ALA A 251 -10.94 15.14 8.23
CA ALA A 251 -12.07 15.15 7.31
C ALA A 251 -12.96 16.39 7.53
N HIS A 252 -13.26 16.73 8.78
CA HIS A 252 -14.02 17.94 9.10
C HIS A 252 -13.30 19.21 8.67
N GLN A 253 -11.99 19.33 8.94
CA GLN A 253 -11.17 20.49 8.57
C GLN A 253 -11.11 20.71 7.04
N HIS A 254 -11.10 19.62 6.27
CA HIS A 254 -11.00 19.65 4.81
C HIS A 254 -12.36 19.49 4.10
N HIS A 255 -13.47 19.51 4.84
CA HIS A 255 -14.83 19.33 4.30
C HIS A 255 -14.99 18.04 3.48
N ILE A 256 -14.38 16.95 3.94
CA ILE A 256 -14.44 15.62 3.32
C ILE A 256 -15.68 14.89 3.88
N ASP A 257 -16.52 14.39 2.97
CA ASP A 257 -17.64 13.51 3.31
C ASP A 257 -17.11 12.12 3.71
N LEU A 258 -17.23 11.79 5.00
CA LEU A 258 -16.57 10.64 5.61
C LEU A 258 -17.58 9.54 5.96
N HIS A 259 -17.38 8.37 5.34
CA HIS A 259 -18.23 7.19 5.53
C HIS A 259 -17.45 6.06 6.19
N PHE A 260 -17.93 5.59 7.33
CA PHE A 260 -17.37 4.44 8.01
C PHE A 260 -18.27 3.22 7.86
N PHE A 261 -17.66 2.05 7.72
CA PHE A 261 -18.37 0.79 7.87
C PHE A 261 -17.48 -0.22 8.56
N ILE A 262 -18.04 -1.03 9.45
CA ILE A 262 -17.33 -2.17 10.03
C ILE A 262 -17.30 -3.26 8.96
N SER A 263 -16.11 -3.71 8.56
CA SER A 263 -16.05 -4.73 7.51
C SER A 263 -16.69 -6.02 8.01
N PRO A 264 -17.47 -6.73 7.16
CA PRO A 264 -18.07 -7.98 7.56
C PRO A 264 -16.98 -8.99 7.94
N SER A 265 -17.27 -9.76 8.99
CA SER A 265 -16.44 -10.85 9.47
C SER A 265 -17.24 -12.15 9.42
N HIS A 266 -16.56 -13.24 9.09
CA HIS A 266 -17.15 -14.57 9.17
C HIS A 266 -17.36 -14.95 10.64
N ALA A 267 -18.42 -15.72 10.95
CA ALA A 267 -18.75 -16.12 12.34
C ALA A 267 -17.59 -16.82 13.07
N ARG A 268 -16.75 -17.56 12.33
CA ARG A 268 -15.55 -18.20 12.89
C ARG A 268 -14.51 -17.20 13.44
N GLN A 269 -14.40 -16.01 12.85
CA GLN A 269 -13.54 -14.96 13.40
C GLN A 269 -14.10 -14.41 14.73
N TRP A 270 -15.41 -14.29 14.85
CA TRP A 270 -16.05 -13.91 16.11
C TRP A 270 -15.83 -14.96 17.19
N GLU A 271 -15.89 -16.24 16.82
CA GLU A 271 -15.52 -17.35 17.72
C GLU A 271 -14.06 -17.24 18.19
N VAL A 272 -13.11 -16.97 17.28
CA VAL A 272 -11.71 -16.74 17.65
C VAL A 272 -11.58 -15.59 18.65
N ILE A 273 -12.25 -14.46 18.41
CA ILE A 273 -12.24 -13.30 19.34
C ILE A 273 -12.80 -13.71 20.72
N ALA A 274 -13.89 -14.49 20.76
CA ALA A 274 -14.50 -14.95 22.00
C ALA A 274 -13.59 -15.93 22.75
N GLN A 275 -13.04 -16.93 22.06
CA GLN A 275 -12.14 -17.96 22.64
C GLN A 275 -10.82 -17.37 23.15
N LEU A 276 -10.34 -16.27 22.54
CA LEU A 276 -9.18 -15.52 23.03
C LEU A 276 -9.50 -14.55 24.17
N GLY A 277 -10.74 -14.52 24.67
CA GLY A 277 -11.16 -13.60 25.74
C GLY A 277 -11.22 -12.13 25.31
N LEU A 278 -11.24 -11.86 24.01
CA LEU A 278 -11.23 -10.50 23.45
C LEU A 278 -12.62 -9.94 23.17
N TRP A 279 -13.69 -10.70 23.44
CA TRP A 279 -15.07 -10.30 23.14
C TRP A 279 -15.45 -8.94 23.73
N GLN A 280 -15.13 -8.69 25.01
CA GLN A 280 -15.41 -7.41 25.65
C GLN A 280 -14.64 -6.24 25.00
N LYS A 281 -13.39 -6.47 24.57
CA LYS A 281 -12.62 -5.46 23.84
C LYS A 281 -13.21 -5.21 22.46
N TRP A 282 -13.71 -6.24 21.78
CA TRP A 282 -14.38 -6.10 20.50
C TRP A 282 -15.69 -5.31 20.61
N GLU A 283 -16.51 -5.60 21.63
CA GLU A 283 -17.73 -4.84 21.92
C GLU A 283 -17.43 -3.38 22.30
N TYR A 284 -16.38 -3.13 23.10
CA TYR A 284 -15.96 -1.77 23.44
C TYR A 284 -15.45 -0.97 22.22
N TRP A 285 -14.79 -1.66 21.28
CA TRP A 285 -14.27 -1.04 20.07
C TRP A 285 -15.36 -0.61 19.09
N LYS A 286 -16.45 -1.38 19.03
CA LYS A 286 -17.59 -1.17 18.13
C LYS A 286 -18.42 0.05 18.56
#